data_AF-A0A8W8MC63-F1
#
_entry.id   AF-A0A8W8MC63-F1
#
_cell.length_a   1.000
_cell.length_b   1.000
_cell.length_c   1.000
_cell.angle_alpha   90.00
_cell.angle_beta   90.00
_cell.angle_gamma   90.00
#
_symmetry.space_group_name_H-M   'P 1'
#
loop_
_entity.id
_entity.type
_entity.pdbx_description
1 polymer ?
#
loop_
_entity_poly.entity_id
_entity_poly.type
_entity_poly.pdbx_seq_one_letter_code
_entity_poly.pdbx_strand_id
1 'polypeptide(L)'
;MIYVCLQNKEFSDGGPGLDPIQIKPQRIKIGLVPTNEISNITTDFRFGLGTAMDKVVSPFVRRDPKYLLYPCGTRHIYCDHPYSFLHRQSLTADTDAFKAALGKVNRTGSQDLVEGLFDGLMQVMVCGDKIGWRRKARRMVVYATDVNFHQAGDGRMAGILEPNDGLCHLDEKGYYTKAEIQDYPSVGQIIQKARENNINVIFVIGGKERTIMRSNYYDGLARHLPGNIHNASALSNDSKNILDIIRENYRKLREAVKLSTDGIPKELVLRIYSNCGTGRILEKTNMCEKLSFDTRVNFTIAFESKLTTCPSQRSFNMTIFSEGLEDRVQIEVEHQCDCDCQREPEAEPNSTKCNQRGMYECGVCHCNEGWSGDSCQCDQRGTEAEACGTEAGYRPAHGNCSCGKCVCTSEFSGIACDCLKSDKMCRDYNRVSTSRVDGRRPKTSVIFINFTQSALATESVSVESAVVTQDSVERCVTNVL
;
A
#
# COMPACT_ATOMS: atom_id res chain seq x y z
N MET A 1 2.32 -21.44 -8.67
CA MET A 1 3.13 -21.17 -9.89
C MET A 1 4.53 -20.80 -9.45
N ILE A 2 5.53 -21.41 -10.09
CA ILE A 2 6.94 -21.27 -9.70
C ILE A 2 7.72 -20.82 -10.93
N TYR A 3 8.31 -19.63 -10.85
CA TYR A 3 9.17 -19.12 -11.89
C TYR A 3 10.61 -19.11 -11.39
N VAL A 4 11.52 -19.75 -12.11
CA VAL A 4 12.93 -19.82 -11.74
C VAL A 4 13.67 -18.75 -12.53
N CYS A 5 14.25 -17.78 -11.82
CA CYS A 5 15.15 -16.79 -12.39
C CYS A 5 16.58 -17.20 -12.03
N LEU A 6 17.32 -17.65 -13.03
CA LEU A 6 18.69 -18.12 -12.88
C LEU A 6 19.68 -17.05 -13.30
N GLN A 7 20.70 -16.86 -12.48
CA GLN A 7 21.96 -16.34 -12.97
C GLN A 7 22.61 -17.31 -13.96
N ASN A 8 23.07 -16.81 -15.09
CA ASN A 8 23.63 -17.66 -16.15
C ASN A 8 25.15 -17.53 -16.33
N LYS A 9 25.96 -18.13 -15.46
CA LYS A 9 27.41 -18.28 -15.69
C LYS A 9 27.95 -19.57 -15.07
N GLU A 10 28.77 -20.29 -15.82
CA GLU A 10 29.68 -21.35 -15.34
C GLU A 10 30.92 -21.52 -16.22
N PHE A 11 32.07 -20.82 -16.01
CA PHE A 11 33.40 -21.39 -16.36
C PHE A 11 34.67 -20.64 -15.90
N SER A 12 35.78 -21.38 -15.96
CA SER A 12 37.12 -21.26 -15.36
C SER A 12 38.02 -20.11 -15.81
N ASP A 13 39.03 -19.89 -14.98
CA ASP A 13 40.25 -19.13 -15.25
C ASP A 13 40.85 -19.52 -16.61
N GLY A 14 40.86 -18.55 -17.53
CA GLY A 14 41.52 -18.72 -18.83
C GLY A 14 42.96 -19.21 -18.64
N GLY A 15 43.35 -20.17 -19.48
CA GLY A 15 44.72 -20.71 -19.53
C GLY A 15 45.80 -19.65 -19.75
N PRO A 16 47.09 -20.05 -19.69
CA PRO A 16 48.19 -19.17 -19.36
C PRO A 16 48.53 -18.21 -20.49
N GLY A 17 48.62 -16.92 -20.14
CA GLY A 17 49.18 -15.87 -20.98
C GLY A 17 48.15 -14.80 -21.33
N LEU A 18 48.42 -13.59 -20.83
CA LEU A 18 47.66 -12.33 -20.90
C LEU A 18 46.85 -12.07 -19.62
N ASP A 19 47.10 -10.92 -19.00
CA ASP A 19 46.62 -10.51 -17.67
C ASP A 19 45.13 -10.84 -17.43
N PRO A 20 44.79 -11.50 -16.31
CA PRO A 20 43.45 -12.01 -16.08
C PRO A 20 42.49 -10.88 -15.71
N ILE A 21 41.82 -10.30 -16.70
CA ILE A 21 40.55 -9.60 -16.43
C ILE A 21 39.55 -10.68 -15.99
N GLN A 22 39.01 -10.48 -14.79
CA GLN A 22 38.32 -11.47 -13.95
C GLN A 22 37.01 -12.01 -14.53
N ILE A 23 37.04 -12.82 -15.59
CA ILE A 23 35.91 -13.68 -15.93
C ILE A 23 35.88 -14.81 -14.90
N LYS A 24 35.16 -14.61 -13.79
CA LYS A 24 35.10 -15.61 -12.71
C LYS A 24 34.03 -16.67 -12.98
N PRO A 25 34.32 -17.96 -12.73
CA PRO A 25 33.31 -19.01 -12.72
C PRO A 25 32.32 -18.78 -11.59
N GLN A 26 31.07 -18.49 -11.94
CA GLN A 26 29.93 -18.71 -11.05
C GLN A 26 29.47 -20.15 -11.24
N ARG A 27 28.88 -20.79 -10.23
CA ARG A 27 28.59 -22.24 -10.28
C ARG A 27 27.27 -22.55 -9.61
N ILE A 28 26.18 -22.05 -10.20
CA ILE A 28 24.84 -22.45 -9.80
C ILE A 28 24.25 -23.32 -10.90
N LYS A 29 24.43 -24.63 -10.72
CA LYS A 29 23.70 -25.64 -11.47
C LYS A 29 22.49 -26.07 -10.66
N ILE A 30 21.31 -25.55 -10.99
CA ILE A 30 20.10 -25.96 -10.28
C ILE A 30 19.67 -27.35 -10.76
N GLY A 31 19.75 -28.33 -9.86
CA GLY A 31 19.20 -29.67 -10.04
C GLY A 31 17.68 -29.73 -9.81
N LEU A 32 16.92 -28.75 -10.32
CA LEU A 32 15.46 -28.74 -10.20
C LEU A 32 14.89 -29.76 -11.19
N VAL A 33 14.62 -30.95 -10.67
CA VAL A 33 13.74 -31.90 -11.36
C VAL A 33 12.38 -31.75 -10.70
N PRO A 34 11.35 -31.25 -11.41
CA PRO A 34 9.98 -31.36 -10.92
C PRO A 34 9.65 -32.86 -10.76
N THR A 35 9.71 -33.35 -9.53
CA THR A 35 9.42 -34.75 -9.17
C THR A 35 8.01 -34.87 -8.60
N ASN A 36 7.58 -36.10 -8.35
CA ASN A 36 6.37 -36.44 -7.60
C ASN A 36 6.30 -35.76 -6.21
N GLU A 37 7.39 -35.18 -5.71
CA GLU A 37 7.43 -34.51 -4.43
C GLU A 37 6.68 -33.17 -4.41
N ILE A 38 6.62 -32.44 -5.53
CA ILE A 38 5.86 -31.19 -5.62
C ILE A 38 4.37 -31.50 -5.78
N SER A 39 4.02 -32.59 -6.49
CA SER A 39 2.64 -33.08 -6.56
C SER A 39 2.07 -33.52 -5.20
N ASN A 40 2.92 -33.92 -4.24
CA ASN A 40 2.49 -34.21 -2.87
C ASN A 40 2.03 -32.97 -2.09
N ILE A 41 2.37 -31.76 -2.57
CA ILE A 41 2.07 -30.49 -1.90
C ILE A 41 0.89 -29.78 -2.57
N THR A 42 0.84 -29.81 -3.91
CA THR A 42 -0.25 -29.28 -4.71
C THR A 42 -0.34 -30.04 -6.02
N THR A 43 -1.56 -30.35 -6.46
CA THR A 43 -1.82 -31.04 -7.73
C THR A 43 -1.83 -30.09 -8.92
N ASP A 44 -1.84 -28.77 -8.68
CA ASP A 44 -1.98 -27.75 -9.73
C ASP A 44 -0.83 -26.74 -9.65
N PHE A 45 0.29 -27.11 -10.26
CA PHE A 45 1.49 -26.29 -10.37
C PHE A 45 1.89 -26.04 -11.83
N ARG A 46 2.65 -24.96 -12.03
CA ARG A 46 3.29 -24.61 -13.31
C ARG A 46 4.69 -24.10 -13.06
N PHE A 47 5.61 -24.45 -13.95
CA PHE A 47 7.00 -24.01 -13.94
C PHE A 47 7.33 -23.12 -15.13
N GLY A 48 8.11 -22.08 -14.87
CA GLY A 48 8.62 -21.15 -15.88
C GLY A 48 10.11 -20.88 -15.63
N LEU A 49 10.81 -20.43 -16.66
CA LEU A 49 12.25 -20.22 -16.62
C LEU A 49 12.62 -18.89 -17.27
N GLY A 50 13.45 -18.12 -16.56
CA GLY A 50 14.18 -16.98 -17.09
C GLY A 50 15.63 -17.05 -16.68
N THR A 51 16.48 -16.45 -17.48
CA THR A 51 17.89 -16.28 -17.17
C THR A 51 18.24 -14.81 -17.22
N ALA A 52 19.04 -14.36 -16.28
CA ALA A 52 19.59 -13.01 -16.27
C ALA A 52 21.11 -13.04 -16.15
N MET A 53 21.71 -11.96 -16.62
CA MET A 53 23.12 -11.66 -16.53
C MET A 53 23.23 -10.14 -16.33
N ASP A 54 23.76 -9.39 -17.29
CA ASP A 54 23.98 -7.96 -17.14
C ASP A 54 23.74 -7.16 -18.43
N LYS A 55 23.59 -5.85 -18.28
CA LYS A 55 23.41 -4.89 -19.36
C LYS A 55 24.58 -4.99 -20.32
N VAL A 56 24.29 -5.06 -21.63
CA VAL A 56 25.32 -5.29 -22.65
C VAL A 56 26.01 -3.97 -23.01
N VAL A 57 26.64 -3.34 -22.02
CA VAL A 57 27.30 -2.04 -22.11
C VAL A 57 28.55 -2.03 -21.21
N SER A 58 29.56 -1.24 -21.59
CA SER A 58 30.73 -1.03 -20.74
C SER A 58 30.35 -0.19 -19.52
N PRO A 59 30.80 -0.49 -18.30
CA PRO A 59 31.85 -1.46 -17.94
C PRO A 59 31.38 -2.88 -17.55
N PHE A 60 30.08 -3.15 -17.55
CA PHE A 60 29.51 -4.43 -17.09
C PHE A 60 29.83 -5.60 -18.04
N VAL A 61 29.78 -5.35 -19.36
CA VAL A 61 30.10 -6.33 -20.39
C VAL A 61 31.13 -5.79 -21.37
N ARG A 62 32.05 -6.68 -21.79
CA ARG A 62 33.07 -6.36 -22.78
C ARG A 62 32.47 -6.18 -24.18
N ARG A 63 32.59 -4.97 -24.73
CA ARG A 63 31.98 -4.57 -26.02
C ARG A 63 32.82 -4.85 -27.26
N ASP A 64 34.04 -5.34 -27.10
CA ASP A 64 34.88 -5.79 -28.20
C ASP A 64 34.13 -6.84 -29.05
N PRO A 65 34.09 -6.72 -30.40
CA PRO A 65 33.34 -7.66 -31.26
C PRO A 65 33.67 -9.14 -31.02
N LYS A 66 34.93 -9.43 -30.69
CA LYS A 66 35.38 -10.78 -30.31
C LYS A 66 34.61 -11.34 -29.11
N TYR A 67 34.40 -10.54 -28.07
CA TYR A 67 33.80 -10.97 -26.81
C TYR A 67 32.27 -10.90 -26.85
N LEU A 68 31.69 -10.09 -27.72
CA LEU A 68 30.26 -10.17 -28.03
C LEU A 68 29.91 -11.48 -28.78
N LEU A 69 30.80 -11.94 -29.66
CA LEU A 69 30.63 -13.20 -30.40
C LEU A 69 31.07 -14.43 -29.59
N TYR A 70 32.09 -14.29 -28.75
CA TYR A 70 32.63 -15.35 -27.89
C TYR A 70 32.77 -14.85 -26.44
N PRO A 71 31.66 -14.75 -25.68
CA PRO A 71 31.66 -14.20 -24.32
C PRO A 71 32.57 -14.93 -23.34
N CYS A 72 32.79 -16.22 -23.57
CA CYS A 72 33.70 -17.03 -22.79
C CYS A 72 35.18 -16.92 -23.22
N GLY A 73 35.51 -15.98 -24.11
CA GLY A 73 36.88 -15.72 -24.57
C GLY A 73 37.48 -16.78 -25.49
N THR A 74 36.77 -17.88 -25.75
CA THR A 74 37.20 -19.00 -26.59
C THR A 74 36.10 -19.45 -27.56
N ARG A 75 36.51 -20.04 -28.69
CA ARG A 75 35.59 -20.69 -29.65
C ARG A 75 35.26 -22.13 -29.30
N HIS A 76 36.05 -22.75 -28.41
CA HIS A 76 35.90 -24.16 -28.04
C HIS A 76 34.73 -24.41 -27.09
N ILE A 77 34.26 -23.37 -26.40
CA ILE A 77 33.13 -23.44 -25.48
C ILE A 77 32.05 -22.52 -26.04
N TYR A 78 30.91 -23.11 -26.40
CA TYR A 78 29.75 -22.34 -26.80
C TYR A 78 29.14 -21.64 -25.58
N CYS A 79 28.85 -20.35 -25.76
CA CYS A 79 28.25 -19.50 -24.75
C CYS A 79 27.15 -18.66 -25.39
N ASP A 80 26.05 -18.46 -24.66
CA ASP A 80 25.00 -17.57 -25.13
C ASP A 80 25.56 -16.15 -25.24
N HIS A 81 25.16 -15.42 -26.28
CA HIS A 81 25.49 -14.01 -26.42
C HIS A 81 25.08 -13.22 -25.17
N PRO A 82 25.77 -12.12 -24.82
CA PRO A 82 25.43 -11.36 -23.63
C PRO A 82 24.02 -10.75 -23.74
N TYR A 83 23.29 -10.71 -22.64
CA TYR A 83 21.98 -10.09 -22.49
C TYR A 83 21.76 -9.71 -21.02
N SER A 84 20.89 -8.74 -20.73
CA SER A 84 20.50 -8.47 -19.34
C SER A 84 19.52 -9.52 -18.82
N PHE A 85 18.39 -9.72 -19.52
CA PHE A 85 17.41 -10.75 -19.19
C PHE A 85 16.82 -11.41 -20.44
N LEU A 86 16.60 -12.72 -20.33
CA LEU A 86 15.94 -13.55 -21.33
C LEU A 86 14.90 -14.45 -20.65
N HIS A 87 13.64 -14.25 -21.00
CA HIS A 87 12.55 -15.18 -20.72
C HIS A 87 12.67 -16.41 -21.65
N ARG A 88 12.82 -17.60 -21.07
CA ARG A 88 13.07 -18.84 -21.85
C ARG A 88 11.85 -19.75 -21.94
N GLN A 89 11.05 -19.83 -20.88
CA GLN A 89 9.92 -20.73 -20.80
C GLN A 89 8.78 -20.07 -20.00
N SER A 90 7.65 -19.85 -20.65
CA SER A 90 6.41 -19.44 -19.99
C SER A 90 5.91 -20.52 -19.04
N LEU A 91 5.17 -20.11 -18.02
CA LEU A 91 4.61 -20.99 -16.99
C LEU A 91 3.75 -22.09 -17.61
N THR A 92 4.24 -23.33 -17.57
CA THR A 92 3.59 -24.51 -18.13
C THR A 92 3.42 -25.61 -17.08
N ALA A 93 2.39 -26.44 -17.24
CA ALA A 93 2.22 -27.67 -16.46
C ALA A 93 3.10 -28.81 -17.01
N ASP A 94 3.61 -28.68 -18.24
CA ASP A 94 4.52 -29.65 -18.85
C ASP A 94 5.91 -29.56 -18.20
N THR A 95 6.17 -30.49 -17.29
CA THR A 95 7.46 -30.55 -16.59
C THR A 95 8.61 -30.94 -17.50
N ASP A 96 8.37 -31.66 -18.59
CA ASP A 96 9.40 -32.09 -19.52
C ASP A 96 9.82 -30.95 -20.44
N ALA A 97 8.87 -30.09 -20.85
CA ALA A 97 9.19 -28.82 -21.51
C ALA A 97 10.08 -27.93 -20.62
N PHE A 98 9.76 -27.82 -19.32
CA PHE A 98 10.61 -27.07 -18.37
C PHE A 98 12.01 -27.69 -18.22
N LYS A 99 12.12 -29.02 -18.06
CA LYS A 99 13.42 -29.72 -17.99
C LYS A 99 14.23 -29.50 -19.27
N ALA A 100 13.58 -29.58 -20.43
CA ALA A 100 14.22 -29.33 -21.72
C ALA A 100 14.71 -27.89 -21.84
N ALA A 101 13.93 -26.91 -21.37
CA ALA A 101 14.35 -25.50 -21.33
C ALA A 101 15.54 -25.29 -20.40
N LEU A 102 15.53 -25.90 -19.21
CA LEU A 102 16.62 -25.86 -18.23
C LEU A 102 17.91 -26.49 -18.78
N GLY A 103 17.79 -27.63 -19.47
CA GLY A 103 18.93 -28.32 -20.10
C GLY A 103 19.54 -27.57 -21.30
N LYS A 104 18.81 -26.62 -21.89
CA LYS A 104 19.27 -25.77 -23.00
C LYS A 104 19.92 -24.45 -22.54
N VAL A 105 19.96 -24.19 -21.24
CA VAL A 105 20.65 -22.99 -20.73
C VAL A 105 22.15 -23.18 -20.89
N ASN A 106 22.75 -22.44 -21.83
CA ASN A 106 24.20 -22.40 -21.97
C ASN A 106 24.75 -21.26 -21.12
N ARG A 107 25.97 -21.44 -20.62
CA ARG A 107 26.71 -20.39 -19.91
C ARG A 107 26.87 -19.11 -20.75
N THR A 108 27.04 -17.97 -20.10
CA THR A 108 27.53 -16.72 -20.72
C THR A 108 28.59 -16.06 -19.82
N GLY A 109 29.04 -14.84 -20.11
CA GLY A 109 30.11 -14.16 -19.37
C GLY A 109 29.96 -12.63 -19.35
N SER A 110 30.15 -12.03 -18.16
CA SER A 110 30.29 -10.57 -17.96
C SER A 110 31.71 -10.23 -17.55
N GLN A 111 32.00 -8.93 -17.45
CA GLN A 111 33.31 -8.42 -17.08
C GLN A 111 33.44 -8.13 -15.58
N ASP A 112 32.37 -7.72 -14.93
CA ASP A 112 32.32 -7.38 -13.51
C ASP A 112 31.79 -8.53 -12.64
N LEU A 113 31.79 -8.31 -11.32
CA LEU A 113 31.46 -9.36 -10.32
C LEU A 113 30.00 -9.34 -9.87
N VAL A 114 29.38 -8.17 -9.93
CA VAL A 114 27.98 -7.94 -9.56
C VAL A 114 27.14 -8.25 -10.80
N GLU A 115 25.84 -8.53 -10.64
CA GLU A 115 24.98 -8.80 -11.79
C GLU A 115 23.69 -7.98 -11.81
N GLY A 116 23.20 -7.73 -13.02
CA GLY A 116 21.92 -7.12 -13.35
C GLY A 116 20.67 -7.98 -13.15
N LEU A 117 20.67 -9.01 -12.29
CA LEU A 117 19.52 -9.91 -12.09
C LEU A 117 18.22 -9.20 -11.70
N PHE A 118 18.31 -8.00 -11.10
CA PHE A 118 17.17 -7.17 -10.74
C PHE A 118 16.36 -6.68 -11.96
N ASP A 119 16.98 -6.45 -13.13
CA ASP A 119 16.25 -6.20 -14.38
C ASP A 119 15.32 -7.38 -14.70
N GLY A 120 15.87 -8.59 -14.62
CA GLY A 120 15.10 -9.81 -14.85
C GLY A 120 13.99 -10.03 -13.84
N LEU A 121 14.27 -9.80 -12.56
CA LEU A 121 13.25 -9.89 -11.51
C LEU A 121 12.11 -8.90 -11.75
N MET A 122 12.41 -7.65 -12.12
CA MET A 122 11.40 -6.65 -12.47
C MET A 122 10.54 -7.13 -13.63
N GLN A 123 11.15 -7.55 -14.74
CA GLN A 123 10.43 -8.03 -15.92
C GLN A 123 9.54 -9.24 -15.60
N VAL A 124 10.00 -10.17 -14.76
CA VAL A 124 9.19 -11.32 -14.32
C VAL A 124 7.96 -10.90 -13.51
N MET A 125 8.06 -9.83 -12.71
CA MET A 125 6.95 -9.34 -11.90
C MET A 125 5.90 -8.58 -12.74
N VAL A 126 6.32 -7.84 -13.76
CA VAL A 126 5.44 -6.90 -14.49
C VAL A 126 4.96 -7.43 -15.85
N CYS A 127 5.63 -8.42 -16.44
CA CYS A 127 5.24 -9.02 -17.72
C CYS A 127 4.27 -10.21 -17.56
N GLY A 128 3.19 -10.03 -16.79
CA GLY A 128 2.32 -11.11 -16.36
C GLY A 128 1.82 -12.04 -17.47
N ASP A 129 1.39 -11.48 -18.60
CA ASP A 129 0.85 -12.25 -19.73
C ASP A 129 1.92 -13.04 -20.46
N LYS A 130 3.12 -12.47 -20.64
CA LYS A 130 4.25 -13.16 -21.29
C LYS A 130 4.84 -14.27 -20.43
N ILE A 131 4.94 -14.02 -19.12
CA ILE A 131 5.39 -15.02 -18.16
C ILE A 131 4.35 -16.11 -17.96
N GLY A 132 3.05 -15.76 -18.04
CA GLY A 132 1.92 -16.67 -17.90
C GLY A 132 1.41 -16.81 -16.45
N TRP A 133 1.47 -15.74 -15.65
CA TRP A 133 0.94 -15.76 -14.29
C TRP A 133 -0.59 -15.91 -14.31
N ARG A 134 -1.10 -17.01 -13.79
CA ARG A 134 -2.53 -17.17 -13.45
C ARG A 134 -2.95 -16.16 -12.39
N ARG A 135 -4.20 -15.75 -12.51
CA ARG A 135 -4.93 -14.92 -11.55
C ARG A 135 -4.97 -15.58 -10.17
N LYS A 136 -5.83 -16.59 -9.99
CA LYS A 136 -6.03 -17.30 -8.71
C LYS A 136 -4.97 -18.38 -8.43
N ALA A 137 -3.73 -17.99 -8.18
CA ALA A 137 -2.71 -18.91 -7.67
C ALA A 137 -1.60 -18.18 -6.93
N ARG A 138 -0.95 -18.87 -5.98
CA ARG A 138 0.27 -18.37 -5.36
C ARG A 138 1.39 -18.28 -6.39
N ARG A 139 2.02 -17.11 -6.47
CA ARG A 139 3.12 -16.81 -7.40
C ARG A 139 4.43 -16.78 -6.62
N MET A 140 5.35 -17.65 -6.98
CA MET A 140 6.67 -17.73 -6.35
C MET A 140 7.75 -17.54 -7.40
N VAL A 141 8.71 -16.67 -7.14
CA VAL A 141 9.92 -16.52 -7.95
C VAL A 141 11.10 -17.07 -7.17
N VAL A 142 11.73 -18.12 -7.69
CA VAL A 142 13.00 -18.61 -7.16
C VAL A 142 14.10 -17.79 -7.81
N TYR A 143 14.69 -16.88 -7.06
CA TYR A 143 15.79 -16.02 -7.50
C TYR A 143 17.10 -16.65 -7.06
N ALA A 144 17.86 -17.21 -8.00
CA ALA A 144 19.05 -17.98 -7.69
C ALA A 144 20.34 -17.33 -8.20
N THR A 145 21.28 -17.09 -7.29
CA THR A 145 22.53 -16.38 -7.54
C THR A 145 23.62 -16.73 -6.53
N ASP A 146 24.89 -16.59 -6.87
CA ASP A 146 26.04 -16.75 -5.96
C ASP A 146 26.77 -15.43 -5.67
N VAL A 147 26.23 -14.32 -6.16
CA VAL A 147 26.80 -12.97 -6.02
C VAL A 147 25.74 -11.93 -5.62
N ASN A 148 26.18 -10.70 -5.38
CA ASN A 148 25.30 -9.57 -5.13
C ASN A 148 24.73 -8.99 -6.44
N PHE A 149 23.76 -8.09 -6.32
CA PHE A 149 23.01 -7.50 -7.43
C PHE A 149 23.35 -6.02 -7.65
N HIS A 150 23.21 -5.58 -8.90
CA HIS A 150 23.16 -4.17 -9.24
C HIS A 150 21.79 -3.58 -8.89
N GLN A 151 21.79 -2.30 -8.50
CA GLN A 151 20.59 -1.55 -8.19
C GLN A 151 20.62 -0.15 -8.81
N ALA A 152 19.48 0.55 -8.76
CA ALA A 152 19.36 1.93 -9.24
C ALA A 152 20.52 2.81 -8.74
N GLY A 153 21.11 3.55 -9.66
CA GLY A 153 22.32 4.35 -9.50
C GLY A 153 23.56 3.71 -10.13
N ASP A 154 23.65 2.38 -10.19
CA ASP A 154 24.83 1.69 -10.72
C ASP A 154 24.99 1.88 -12.24
N GLY A 155 23.87 1.95 -12.98
CA GLY A 155 23.87 2.19 -14.43
C GLY A 155 24.50 3.52 -14.84
N ARG A 156 24.61 4.49 -13.91
CA ARG A 156 25.30 5.76 -14.14
C ARG A 156 26.75 5.58 -14.60
N MET A 157 27.43 4.52 -14.13
CA MET A 157 28.81 4.20 -14.56
C MET A 157 28.90 3.87 -16.05
N ALA A 158 27.81 3.39 -16.65
CA ALA A 158 27.70 3.10 -18.08
C ALA A 158 27.04 4.23 -18.89
N GLY A 159 26.78 5.39 -18.27
CA GLY A 159 26.07 6.51 -18.90
C GLY A 159 24.56 6.30 -19.03
N ILE A 160 23.98 5.32 -18.32
CA ILE A 160 22.54 5.08 -18.28
C ILE A 160 21.96 5.92 -17.15
N LEU A 161 21.11 6.90 -17.51
CA LEU A 161 20.56 7.89 -16.57
C LEU A 161 19.04 7.85 -16.46
N GLU A 162 18.35 7.16 -17.37
CA GLU A 162 16.89 7.02 -17.32
C GLU A 162 16.51 6.03 -16.21
N PRO A 163 15.70 6.42 -15.21
CA PRO A 163 15.26 5.49 -14.18
C PRO A 163 14.44 4.33 -14.76
N ASN A 164 14.48 3.17 -14.12
CA ASN A 164 13.59 2.07 -14.45
C ASN A 164 12.11 2.51 -14.29
N ASP A 165 11.27 2.25 -15.28
CA ASP A 165 9.86 2.67 -15.26
C ASP A 165 8.91 1.67 -14.56
N GLY A 166 9.42 0.47 -14.22
CA GLY A 166 8.62 -0.59 -13.62
C GLY A 166 7.54 -1.16 -14.56
N LEU A 167 7.74 -1.09 -15.88
CA LEU A 167 6.85 -1.62 -16.91
C LEU A 167 7.47 -2.81 -17.66
N CYS A 168 6.63 -3.52 -18.43
CA CYS A 168 7.04 -4.68 -19.20
C CYS A 168 7.66 -4.28 -20.55
N HIS A 169 8.85 -4.79 -20.84
CA HIS A 169 9.64 -4.49 -22.05
C HIS A 169 10.33 -5.72 -22.63
N LEU A 170 9.68 -6.89 -22.58
CA LEU A 170 10.16 -8.07 -23.31
C LEU A 170 9.78 -7.98 -24.78
N ASP A 171 10.61 -8.47 -25.69
CA ASP A 171 10.23 -8.68 -27.10
C ASP A 171 9.46 -10.01 -27.30
N GLU A 172 9.26 -10.43 -28.54
CA GLU A 172 8.63 -11.71 -28.88
C GLU A 172 9.54 -12.93 -28.63
N LYS A 173 10.86 -12.71 -28.59
CA LYS A 173 11.87 -13.73 -28.31
C LYS A 173 12.18 -13.87 -26.82
N GLY A 174 11.60 -12.99 -25.99
CA GLY A 174 11.76 -12.97 -24.54
C GLY A 174 12.91 -12.11 -24.03
N TYR A 175 13.59 -11.34 -24.88
CA TYR A 175 14.68 -10.45 -24.45
C TYR A 175 14.14 -9.17 -23.84
N TYR A 176 14.78 -8.71 -22.76
CA TYR A 176 14.53 -7.38 -22.22
C TYR A 176 15.15 -6.30 -23.11
N THR A 177 14.30 -5.42 -23.66
CA THR A 177 14.67 -4.47 -24.71
C THR A 177 15.13 -3.11 -24.22
N LYS A 178 14.96 -2.80 -22.93
CA LYS A 178 15.33 -1.51 -22.32
C LYS A 178 16.60 -1.57 -21.48
N ALA A 179 17.34 -2.68 -21.51
CA ALA A 179 18.51 -2.91 -20.66
C ALA A 179 19.57 -1.81 -20.77
N GLU A 180 19.87 -1.35 -21.99
CA GLU A 180 20.87 -0.31 -22.26
C GLU A 180 20.32 1.11 -22.23
N ILE A 181 19.02 1.28 -21.93
CA ILE A 181 18.32 2.58 -21.92
C ILE A 181 17.95 2.97 -20.50
N GLN A 182 17.41 2.03 -19.73
CA GLN A 182 16.95 2.24 -18.37
C GLN A 182 17.95 1.67 -17.35
N ASP A 183 18.12 2.39 -16.26
CA ASP A 183 18.91 1.97 -15.11
C ASP A 183 18.29 0.72 -14.46
N TYR A 184 19.04 0.06 -13.59
CA TYR A 184 18.52 -1.05 -12.79
C TYR A 184 17.37 -0.56 -11.91
N PRO A 185 16.40 -1.43 -11.58
CA PRO A 185 15.34 -1.06 -10.66
C PRO A 185 15.91 -0.88 -9.25
N SER A 186 15.31 0.05 -8.50
CA SER A 186 15.65 0.23 -7.08
C SER A 186 15.06 -0.90 -6.23
N VAL A 187 15.65 -1.15 -5.07
CA VAL A 187 15.10 -2.08 -4.06
C VAL A 187 13.64 -1.72 -3.72
N GLY A 188 13.32 -0.43 -3.61
CA GLY A 188 11.95 0.05 -3.36
C GLY A 188 10.97 -0.35 -4.45
N GLN A 189 11.37 -0.21 -5.73
CA GLN A 189 10.54 -0.63 -6.87
C GLN A 189 10.34 -2.15 -6.89
N ILE A 190 11.35 -2.94 -6.56
CA ILE A 190 11.21 -4.41 -6.45
C ILE A 190 10.18 -4.76 -5.37
N ILE A 191 10.26 -4.15 -4.19
CA ILE A 191 9.30 -4.39 -3.10
C ILE A 191 7.89 -3.97 -3.50
N GLN A 192 7.75 -2.80 -4.14
CA GLN A 192 6.47 -2.29 -4.61
C GLN A 192 5.84 -3.23 -5.63
N LYS A 193 6.57 -3.60 -6.70
CA LYS A 193 6.05 -4.44 -7.77
C LYS A 193 5.80 -5.88 -7.33
N ALA A 194 6.55 -6.39 -6.35
CA ALA A 194 6.25 -7.67 -5.73
C ALA A 194 4.89 -7.66 -5.01
N ARG A 195 4.56 -6.58 -4.28
CA ARG A 195 3.26 -6.42 -3.59
C ARG A 195 2.10 -6.18 -4.56
N GLU A 196 2.29 -5.30 -5.55
CA GLU A 196 1.26 -4.99 -6.56
C GLU A 196 0.86 -6.25 -7.35
N ASN A 197 1.85 -7.07 -7.73
CA ASN A 197 1.64 -8.25 -8.57
C ASN A 197 1.53 -9.59 -7.79
N ASN A 198 1.46 -9.53 -6.45
CA ASN A 198 1.35 -10.69 -5.56
C ASN A 198 2.45 -11.75 -5.77
N ILE A 199 3.68 -11.30 -5.99
CA ILE A 199 4.85 -12.15 -6.24
C ILE A 199 5.65 -12.36 -4.96
N ASN A 200 5.84 -13.61 -4.57
CA ASN A 200 6.67 -13.99 -3.42
C ASN A 200 8.06 -14.40 -3.92
N VAL A 201 9.10 -13.67 -3.56
CA VAL A 201 10.46 -13.94 -4.03
C VAL A 201 11.20 -14.78 -2.99
N ILE A 202 11.74 -15.91 -3.43
CA ILE A 202 12.59 -16.80 -2.64
C ILE A 202 14.02 -16.62 -3.16
N PHE A 203 14.84 -15.90 -2.39
CA PHE A 203 16.26 -15.79 -2.68
C PHE A 203 16.98 -17.08 -2.32
N VAL A 204 17.72 -17.63 -3.28
CA VAL A 204 18.48 -18.87 -3.16
C VAL A 204 19.94 -18.58 -3.48
N ILE A 205 20.79 -18.57 -2.44
CA ILE A 205 22.17 -18.11 -2.54
C ILE A 205 23.13 -19.30 -2.58
N GLY A 206 23.81 -19.47 -3.71
CA GLY A 206 24.82 -20.51 -3.94
C GLY A 206 26.26 -20.00 -3.74
N GLY A 207 27.22 -20.87 -4.08
CA GLY A 207 28.64 -20.52 -4.03
C GLY A 207 29.30 -20.66 -2.66
N LYS A 208 30.63 -20.45 -2.62
CA LYS A 208 31.46 -20.61 -1.41
C LYS A 208 31.14 -19.58 -0.33
N GLU A 209 30.84 -18.35 -0.76
CA GLU A 209 30.58 -17.20 0.13
C GLU A 209 29.09 -17.02 0.46
N ARG A 210 28.26 -18.04 0.18
CA ARG A 210 26.80 -17.97 0.33
C ARG A 210 26.33 -17.42 1.67
N THR A 211 27.00 -17.77 2.78
CA THR A 211 26.62 -17.30 4.12
C THR A 211 26.79 -15.78 4.25
N ILE A 212 27.91 -15.24 3.76
CA ILE A 212 28.23 -13.81 3.82
C ILE A 212 27.33 -13.02 2.86
N MET A 213 27.19 -13.52 1.63
CA MET A 213 26.29 -12.93 0.63
C MET A 213 24.86 -12.84 1.15
N ARG A 214 24.39 -13.94 1.75
CA ARG A 214 23.06 -14.02 2.34
C ARG A 214 22.88 -12.98 3.45
N SER A 215 23.76 -12.96 4.45
CA SER A 215 23.62 -12.08 5.62
C SER A 215 23.72 -10.61 5.27
N ASN A 216 24.59 -10.26 4.32
CA ASN A 216 24.89 -8.86 4.03
C ASN A 216 23.91 -8.22 3.04
N TYR A 217 23.36 -8.98 2.10
CA TYR A 217 22.57 -8.41 1.00
C TYR A 217 21.12 -8.93 0.96
N TYR A 218 20.90 -10.23 1.17
CA TYR A 218 19.61 -10.85 0.84
C TYR A 218 18.68 -11.07 2.05
N ASP A 219 19.19 -11.37 3.25
CA ASP A 219 18.36 -11.57 4.45
C ASP A 219 17.64 -10.27 4.86
N GLY A 220 18.29 -9.12 4.73
CA GLY A 220 17.65 -7.82 4.94
C GLY A 220 16.54 -7.54 3.93
N LEU A 221 16.80 -7.85 2.67
CA LEU A 221 15.85 -7.62 1.57
C LEU A 221 14.62 -8.53 1.68
N ALA A 222 14.83 -9.83 1.96
CA ALA A 222 13.76 -10.82 2.09
C ALA A 222 12.68 -10.38 3.10
N ARG A 223 13.08 -9.80 4.24
CA ARG A 223 12.16 -9.30 5.28
C ARG A 223 11.17 -8.24 4.82
N HIS A 224 11.50 -7.48 3.78
CA HIS A 224 10.65 -6.39 3.28
C HIS A 224 9.70 -6.83 2.16
N LEU A 225 9.95 -8.00 1.56
CA LEU A 225 9.15 -8.57 0.49
C LEU A 225 7.89 -9.25 1.03
N PRO A 226 6.82 -9.30 0.22
CA PRO A 226 5.60 -10.02 0.60
C PRO A 226 5.88 -11.53 0.73
N GLY A 227 5.06 -12.19 1.54
CA GLY A 227 5.10 -13.66 1.70
C GLY A 227 5.75 -14.17 2.97
N ASN A 228 6.11 -13.29 3.91
CA ASN A 228 6.63 -13.66 5.23
C ASN A 228 7.90 -14.54 5.18
N ILE A 229 8.74 -14.33 4.17
CA ILE A 229 10.03 -15.01 4.02
C ILE A 229 11.09 -14.10 4.64
N HIS A 230 11.48 -14.36 5.89
CA HIS A 230 12.40 -13.48 6.60
C HIS A 230 13.85 -13.56 6.12
N ASN A 231 14.28 -14.71 5.61
CA ASN A 231 15.68 -14.94 5.26
C ASN A 231 15.77 -15.59 3.89
N ALA A 232 16.87 -15.30 3.21
CA ALA A 232 17.27 -16.00 2.01
C ALA A 232 17.72 -17.43 2.36
N SER A 233 17.66 -18.32 1.38
CA SER A 233 17.97 -19.75 1.54
C SER A 233 19.35 -20.05 0.98
N ALA A 234 20.15 -20.85 1.68
CA ALA A 234 21.47 -21.26 1.21
C ALA A 234 21.33 -22.51 0.32
N LEU A 235 21.85 -22.45 -0.91
CA LEU A 235 21.90 -23.59 -1.82
C LEU A 235 23.10 -24.47 -1.48
N SER A 236 22.88 -25.78 -1.38
CA SER A 236 23.97 -26.76 -1.21
C SER A 236 24.86 -26.82 -2.46
N ASN A 237 26.11 -27.25 -2.31
CA ASN A 237 27.04 -27.32 -3.45
C ASN A 237 26.59 -28.31 -4.54
N ASP A 238 25.83 -29.32 -4.17
CA ASP A 238 25.22 -30.29 -5.10
C ASP A 238 23.82 -29.88 -5.57
N SER A 239 23.33 -28.72 -5.11
CA SER A 239 22.02 -28.14 -5.43
C SER A 239 20.81 -29.05 -5.19
N LYS A 240 20.97 -30.12 -4.39
CA LYS A 240 19.90 -31.08 -4.11
C LYS A 240 18.84 -30.55 -3.16
N ASN A 241 19.18 -29.60 -2.29
CA ASN A 241 18.26 -29.03 -1.31
C ASN A 241 17.29 -27.99 -1.89
N ILE A 242 17.34 -27.71 -3.20
CA ILE A 242 16.47 -26.70 -3.83
C ILE A 242 14.98 -27.05 -3.72
N LEU A 243 14.63 -28.33 -3.84
CA LEU A 243 13.25 -28.79 -3.72
C LEU A 243 12.74 -28.61 -2.28
N ASP A 244 13.59 -28.87 -1.28
CA ASP A 244 13.27 -28.64 0.12
C ASP A 244 13.05 -27.16 0.41
N ILE A 245 13.92 -26.29 -0.13
CA ILE A 245 13.76 -24.83 -0.01
C ILE A 245 12.41 -24.39 -0.58
N ILE A 246 12.04 -24.85 -1.77
CA ILE A 246 10.74 -24.50 -2.39
C ILE A 246 9.58 -25.02 -1.55
N ARG A 247 9.66 -26.29 -1.08
CA ARG A 247 8.63 -26.92 -0.25
C ARG A 247 8.40 -26.15 1.04
N GLU A 248 9.46 -25.81 1.76
CA GLU A 248 9.37 -25.10 3.03
C GLU A 248 8.81 -23.70 2.86
N ASN A 249 9.24 -22.96 1.84
CA ASN A 249 8.73 -21.62 1.57
C ASN A 249 7.27 -21.64 1.12
N TYR A 250 6.88 -22.61 0.27
CA TYR A 250 5.48 -22.79 -0.09
C TYR A 250 4.61 -23.13 1.12
N ARG A 251 5.10 -24.01 2.00
CA ARG A 251 4.42 -24.35 3.24
C ARG A 251 4.21 -23.11 4.12
N LYS A 252 5.27 -22.32 4.37
CA LYS A 252 5.18 -21.06 5.14
C LYS A 252 4.17 -20.09 4.55
N LEU A 253 4.18 -19.92 3.22
CA LEU A 253 3.21 -19.09 2.51
C LEU A 253 1.77 -19.58 2.75
N ARG A 254 1.55 -20.89 2.71
CA ARG A 254 0.24 -21.51 2.91
C ARG A 254 -0.22 -21.52 4.37
N GLU A 255 0.70 -21.52 5.33
CA GLU A 255 0.39 -21.57 6.77
C GLU A 255 0.32 -20.17 7.39
N ALA A 256 0.39 -19.11 6.60
CA ALA A 256 0.30 -17.74 7.07
C ALA A 256 -0.69 -16.91 6.24
N VAL A 257 -1.39 -16.02 6.94
CA VAL A 257 -2.25 -14.99 6.35
C VAL A 257 -1.84 -13.67 6.98
N LYS A 258 -1.43 -12.72 6.14
CA LYS A 258 -1.08 -11.37 6.55
C LYS A 258 -1.97 -10.36 5.83
N LEU A 259 -2.61 -9.50 6.60
CA LEU A 259 -3.48 -8.46 6.09
C LEU A 259 -2.69 -7.16 5.89
N SER A 260 -2.85 -6.58 4.70
CA SER A 260 -2.25 -5.31 4.30
C SER A 260 -3.33 -4.35 3.80
N THR A 261 -3.02 -3.07 3.85
CA THR A 261 -3.94 -1.99 3.51
C THR A 261 -3.26 -0.98 2.61
N ASP A 262 -4.05 -0.30 1.78
CA ASP A 262 -3.60 0.75 0.87
C ASP A 262 -4.64 1.88 0.79
N GLY A 263 -4.18 3.10 0.53
CA GLY A 263 -5.05 4.29 0.38
C GLY A 263 -5.64 4.83 1.69
N ILE A 264 -5.01 4.57 2.84
CA ILE A 264 -5.51 5.09 4.13
C ILE A 264 -5.10 6.57 4.29
N PRO A 265 -6.07 7.48 4.49
CA PRO A 265 -5.78 8.90 4.72
C PRO A 265 -5.14 9.12 6.09
N LYS A 266 -4.36 10.19 6.24
CA LYS A 266 -3.53 10.46 7.44
C LYS A 266 -4.38 10.74 8.69
N GLU A 267 -5.62 11.15 8.47
CA GLU A 267 -6.62 11.55 9.46
C GLU A 267 -7.24 10.33 10.18
N LEU A 268 -7.11 9.13 9.59
CA LEU A 268 -7.55 7.89 10.20
C LEU A 268 -6.38 7.11 10.79
N VAL A 269 -6.56 6.66 12.04
CA VAL A 269 -5.65 5.70 12.67
C VAL A 269 -6.24 4.31 12.55
N LEU A 270 -5.52 3.44 11.84
CA LEU A 270 -5.85 2.04 11.69
C LEU A 270 -5.27 1.22 12.85
N ARG A 271 -6.09 0.33 13.42
CA ARG A 271 -5.63 -0.76 14.29
C ARG A 271 -6.19 -2.07 13.77
N ILE A 272 -5.32 -3.04 13.55
CA ILE A 272 -5.71 -4.39 13.13
C ILE A 272 -5.57 -5.31 14.33
N TYR A 273 -6.61 -6.09 14.55
CA TYR A 273 -6.65 -7.19 15.50
C TYR A 273 -6.97 -8.47 14.75
N SER A 274 -6.49 -9.60 15.25
CA SER A 274 -6.74 -10.90 14.63
C SER A 274 -7.05 -11.97 15.66
N ASN A 275 -7.86 -12.94 15.25
CA ASN A 275 -8.09 -14.20 15.93
C ASN A 275 -7.54 -15.34 15.09
N CYS A 276 -6.35 -15.82 15.44
CA CYS A 276 -5.60 -16.84 14.69
C CYS A 276 -5.94 -18.29 15.09
N GLY A 277 -7.11 -18.52 15.70
CA GLY A 277 -7.60 -19.87 16.02
C GLY A 277 -7.35 -20.35 17.45
N THR A 278 -6.90 -19.49 18.36
CA THR A 278 -6.61 -19.85 19.77
C THR A 278 -7.73 -19.54 20.76
N GLY A 279 -8.83 -18.89 20.33
CA GLY A 279 -9.98 -18.58 21.19
C GLY A 279 -10.42 -17.12 21.09
N ARG A 280 -11.36 -16.71 21.95
CA ARG A 280 -12.07 -15.40 21.92
C ARG A 280 -11.19 -14.14 22.04
N ILE A 281 -9.86 -14.26 22.11
CA ILE A 281 -8.95 -13.15 22.38
C ILE A 281 -8.50 -12.54 21.05
N LEU A 282 -8.75 -11.23 20.90
CA LEU A 282 -8.25 -10.43 19.78
C LEU A 282 -6.82 -9.99 20.06
N GLU A 283 -5.86 -10.53 19.31
CA GLU A 283 -4.46 -10.11 19.38
C GLU A 283 -4.23 -8.90 18.48
N LYS A 284 -3.47 -7.90 18.96
CA LYS A 284 -3.13 -6.72 18.16
C LYS A 284 -2.01 -7.06 17.16
N THR A 285 -2.36 -7.83 16.14
CA THR A 285 -1.48 -8.21 15.03
C THR A 285 -2.29 -8.22 13.72
N ASN A 286 -1.59 -8.04 12.60
CA ASN A 286 -2.15 -8.13 11.26
C ASN A 286 -1.73 -9.43 10.55
N MET A 287 -1.15 -10.38 11.29
CA MET A 287 -0.64 -11.63 10.73
C MET A 287 -0.96 -12.80 11.64
N CYS A 288 -1.44 -13.88 11.03
CA CYS A 288 -1.59 -15.20 11.62
C CYS A 288 -0.63 -16.17 10.96
N GLU A 289 0.05 -17.00 11.74
CA GLU A 289 1.02 -18.00 11.28
C GLU A 289 0.69 -19.38 11.83
N LYS A 290 1.32 -20.43 11.26
CA LYS A 290 1.17 -21.84 11.66
C LYS A 290 -0.28 -22.34 11.56
N LEU A 291 -1.02 -21.83 10.57
CA LEU A 291 -2.40 -22.19 10.29
C LEU A 291 -2.50 -23.59 9.67
N SER A 292 -3.57 -24.34 9.99
CA SER A 292 -3.90 -25.57 9.26
C SER A 292 -4.48 -25.25 7.87
N PHE A 293 -4.51 -26.24 7.00
CA PHE A 293 -4.93 -26.11 5.59
C PHE A 293 -6.37 -25.57 5.40
N ASP A 294 -7.22 -25.74 6.41
CA ASP A 294 -8.65 -25.41 6.44
C ASP A 294 -9.00 -24.36 7.51
N THR A 295 -8.01 -23.76 8.16
CA THR A 295 -8.26 -22.72 9.16
C THR A 295 -8.75 -21.45 8.47
N ARG A 296 -9.89 -20.94 8.93
CA ARG A 296 -10.34 -19.57 8.66
C ARG A 296 -9.90 -18.68 9.80
N VAL A 297 -9.33 -17.53 9.47
CA VAL A 297 -8.89 -16.53 10.43
C VAL A 297 -9.74 -15.29 10.31
N ASN A 298 -10.07 -14.70 11.46
CA ASN A 298 -10.88 -13.49 11.52
C ASN A 298 -9.99 -12.30 11.87
N PHE A 299 -10.09 -11.23 11.08
CA PHE A 299 -9.44 -9.95 11.35
C PHE A 299 -10.50 -8.92 11.72
N THR A 300 -10.29 -8.22 12.81
CA THR A 300 -11.10 -7.07 13.23
C THR A 300 -10.27 -5.81 13.03
N ILE A 301 -10.76 -4.92 12.18
CA ILE A 301 -10.08 -3.67 11.85
C ILE A 301 -10.83 -2.53 12.51
N ALA A 302 -10.15 -1.80 13.38
CA ALA A 302 -10.66 -0.63 14.06
C ALA A 302 -10.08 0.65 13.43
N PHE A 303 -10.96 1.53 12.97
CA PHE A 303 -10.59 2.86 12.49
C PHE A 303 -10.91 3.90 13.55
N GLU A 304 -9.91 4.62 14.01
CA GLU A 304 -10.07 5.76 14.91
C GLU A 304 -9.93 7.07 14.11
N SER A 305 -10.99 7.87 14.06
CA SER A 305 -10.91 9.20 13.45
C SER A 305 -10.28 10.21 14.41
N LYS A 306 -9.28 10.96 13.91
CA LYS A 306 -8.67 12.09 14.63
C LYS A 306 -9.19 13.46 14.16
N LEU A 307 -10.26 13.48 13.39
CA LEU A 307 -10.83 14.71 12.85
C LEU A 307 -11.36 15.60 13.97
N THR A 308 -10.87 16.83 14.03
CA THR A 308 -11.42 17.91 14.86
C THR A 308 -12.36 18.83 14.08
N THR A 309 -12.23 18.82 12.75
CA THR A 309 -13.04 19.58 11.79
C THR A 309 -13.39 18.68 10.62
N CYS A 310 -14.48 18.99 9.92
CA CYS A 310 -14.85 18.23 8.73
C CYS A 310 -13.82 18.45 7.60
N PRO A 311 -13.24 17.40 7.02
CA PRO A 311 -12.28 17.54 5.93
C PRO A 311 -12.97 18.02 4.64
N SER A 312 -12.22 18.75 3.80
CA SER A 312 -12.70 19.20 2.50
C SER A 312 -13.00 18.03 1.56
N GLN A 313 -12.16 16.99 1.60
CA GLN A 313 -12.43 15.73 0.94
C GLN A 313 -13.26 14.85 1.87
N ARG A 314 -14.54 14.68 1.54
CA ARG A 314 -15.50 13.93 2.35
C ARG A 314 -15.53 12.44 2.04
N SER A 315 -15.12 12.03 0.85
CA SER A 315 -15.10 10.63 0.44
C SER A 315 -13.72 10.19 -0.04
N PHE A 316 -13.35 8.96 0.30
CA PHE A 316 -12.14 8.32 -0.19
C PHE A 316 -12.30 6.80 -0.21
N ASN A 317 -11.49 6.17 -1.06
CA ASN A 317 -11.45 4.73 -1.19
C ASN A 317 -10.17 4.20 -0.56
N MET A 318 -10.30 3.15 0.24
CA MET A 318 -9.18 2.37 0.74
C MET A 318 -9.34 0.91 0.35
N THR A 319 -8.22 0.20 0.29
CA THR A 319 -8.22 -1.22 -0.08
C THR A 319 -7.62 -2.05 1.02
N ILE A 320 -8.24 -3.19 1.30
CA ILE A 320 -7.75 -4.19 2.23
C ILE A 320 -7.55 -5.48 1.46
N PHE A 321 -6.42 -6.14 1.68
CA PHE A 321 -6.05 -7.34 0.94
C PHE A 321 -5.11 -8.21 1.76
N SER A 322 -5.14 -9.51 1.49
CA SER A 322 -4.17 -10.43 2.06
C SER A 322 -2.92 -10.50 1.18
N GLU A 323 -1.74 -10.38 1.76
CA GLU A 323 -0.50 -10.49 0.99
C GLU A 323 -0.38 -11.87 0.33
N GLY A 324 -0.03 -11.88 -0.96
CA GLY A 324 0.15 -13.11 -1.74
C GLY A 324 -1.15 -13.75 -2.26
N LEU A 325 -2.31 -13.10 -2.05
CA LEU A 325 -3.61 -13.46 -2.61
C LEU A 325 -4.12 -12.35 -3.53
N GLU A 326 -4.92 -12.72 -4.54
CA GLU A 326 -5.41 -11.74 -5.54
C GLU A 326 -6.63 -10.95 -5.04
N ASP A 327 -7.42 -11.52 -4.14
CA ASP A 327 -8.66 -10.89 -3.70
C ASP A 327 -8.39 -9.61 -2.91
N ARG A 328 -9.12 -8.56 -3.27
CA ARG A 328 -9.04 -7.23 -2.66
C ARG A 328 -10.45 -6.79 -2.27
N VAL A 329 -10.58 -6.21 -1.08
CA VAL A 329 -11.80 -5.56 -0.64
C VAL A 329 -11.60 -4.06 -0.72
N GLN A 330 -12.41 -3.41 -1.55
CA GLN A 330 -12.48 -1.95 -1.60
C GLN A 330 -13.51 -1.47 -0.57
N ILE A 331 -13.13 -0.43 0.17
CA ILE A 331 -13.96 0.19 1.19
C ILE A 331 -14.04 1.66 0.83
N GLU A 332 -15.25 2.09 0.54
CA GLU A 332 -15.59 3.50 0.40
C GLU A 332 -15.93 4.05 1.78
N VAL A 333 -15.27 5.14 2.16
CA VAL A 333 -15.50 5.82 3.43
C VAL A 333 -15.98 7.22 3.14
N GLU A 334 -17.11 7.58 3.75
CA GLU A 334 -17.70 8.90 3.66
C GLU A 334 -17.77 9.55 5.06
N HIS A 335 -17.27 10.77 5.16
CA HIS A 335 -17.38 11.60 6.34
C HIS A 335 -18.74 12.31 6.38
N GLN A 336 -19.64 11.79 7.22
CA GLN A 336 -20.91 12.44 7.51
C GLN A 336 -20.71 13.54 8.55
N CYS A 337 -20.51 14.76 8.07
CA CYS A 337 -20.31 15.95 8.92
C CYS A 337 -21.59 16.75 9.15
N ASP A 338 -22.51 16.72 8.18
CA ASP A 338 -23.75 17.48 8.24
C ASP A 338 -24.79 16.67 9.02
N CYS A 339 -25.57 17.35 9.86
CA CYS A 339 -26.70 16.73 10.54
C CYS A 339 -27.86 16.55 9.56
N ASP A 340 -28.73 15.57 9.80
CA ASP A 340 -29.88 15.32 8.93
C ASP A 340 -30.78 16.54 8.78
N CYS A 341 -30.98 17.33 9.85
CA CYS A 341 -31.76 18.57 9.81
C CYS A 341 -31.13 19.73 9.02
N GLN A 342 -29.89 19.58 8.55
CA GLN A 342 -29.19 20.53 7.69
C GLN A 342 -29.38 20.20 6.20
N ARG A 343 -30.03 19.06 5.90
CA ARG A 343 -30.28 18.59 4.54
C ARG A 343 -31.72 18.90 4.17
N GLU A 344 -31.97 19.03 2.87
CA GLU A 344 -33.35 19.08 2.37
C GLU A 344 -34.01 17.70 2.54
N PRO A 345 -35.32 17.64 2.88
CA PRO A 345 -36.26 18.77 2.95
C PRO A 345 -36.34 19.47 4.32
N GLU A 346 -35.66 19.00 5.36
CA GLU A 346 -35.75 19.55 6.72
C GLU A 346 -35.16 20.97 6.80
N ALA A 347 -34.09 21.21 6.07
CA ALA A 347 -33.57 22.55 5.83
C ALA A 347 -34.42 23.23 4.76
N GLU A 348 -35.10 24.31 5.15
CA GLU A 348 -36.07 25.00 4.31
C GLU A 348 -35.47 26.35 3.86
N PRO A 349 -34.97 26.47 2.61
CA PRO A 349 -34.52 27.75 2.08
C PRO A 349 -35.69 28.71 1.91
N ASN A 350 -35.51 29.98 2.33
CA ASN A 350 -36.57 30.99 2.34
C ASN A 350 -37.84 30.52 3.08
N SER A 351 -37.67 29.82 4.21
CA SER A 351 -38.78 29.31 5.01
C SER A 351 -39.71 30.43 5.47
N THR A 352 -41.01 30.15 5.52
CA THR A 352 -42.00 31.02 6.15
C THR A 352 -41.73 31.23 7.64
N LYS A 353 -41.08 30.26 8.32
CA LYS A 353 -40.62 30.36 9.71
C LYS A 353 -39.55 31.45 9.89
N CYS A 354 -38.82 31.78 8.83
CA CYS A 354 -37.79 32.82 8.78
C CYS A 354 -38.24 34.03 7.94
N ASN A 355 -39.54 34.33 7.91
CA ASN A 355 -40.13 35.44 7.14
C ASN A 355 -39.75 35.46 5.65
N GLN A 356 -39.48 34.28 5.05
CA GLN A 356 -38.99 34.15 3.66
C GLN A 356 -37.67 34.90 3.39
N ARG A 357 -36.90 35.19 4.45
CA ARG A 357 -35.70 36.03 4.43
C ARG A 357 -34.48 35.32 5.01
N GLY A 358 -34.52 34.00 5.04
CA GLY A 358 -33.44 33.16 5.53
C GLY A 358 -33.72 31.68 5.34
N MET A 359 -32.71 30.88 5.64
CA MET A 359 -32.78 29.42 5.66
C MET A 359 -33.16 28.96 7.07
N TYR A 360 -34.18 28.11 7.18
CA TYR A 360 -34.51 27.46 8.44
C TYR A 360 -33.79 26.12 8.52
N GLU A 361 -32.92 25.96 9.51
CA GLU A 361 -32.05 24.79 9.64
C GLU A 361 -31.96 24.36 11.12
N CYS A 362 -32.23 23.08 11.40
CA CYS A 362 -32.12 22.51 12.76
C CYS A 362 -32.78 23.32 13.89
N GLY A 363 -33.90 24.01 13.61
CA GLY A 363 -34.63 24.81 14.60
C GLY A 363 -34.24 26.27 14.67
N VAL A 364 -33.27 26.72 13.86
CA VAL A 364 -32.72 28.09 13.87
C VAL A 364 -32.85 28.72 12.48
N CYS A 365 -33.09 30.03 12.43
CA CYS A 365 -33.07 30.80 11.19
C CYS A 365 -31.67 31.37 10.90
N HIS A 366 -31.11 31.04 9.74
CA HIS A 366 -29.92 31.68 9.16
C HIS A 366 -30.37 32.76 8.17
N CYS A 367 -30.37 34.01 8.62
CA CYS A 367 -30.91 35.13 7.86
C CYS A 367 -30.02 35.54 6.68
N ASN A 368 -30.66 35.96 5.60
CA ASN A 368 -30.00 36.54 4.42
C ASN A 368 -29.29 37.85 4.80
N GLU A 369 -28.32 38.25 3.99
CA GLU A 369 -27.56 39.49 4.22
C GLU A 369 -28.49 40.70 4.39
N GLY A 370 -28.25 41.48 5.45
CA GLY A 370 -29.09 42.62 5.83
C GLY A 370 -30.33 42.28 6.67
N TRP A 371 -30.56 41.01 7.03
CA TRP A 371 -31.65 40.60 7.92
C TRP A 371 -31.11 39.98 9.22
N SER A 372 -31.82 40.19 10.33
CA SER A 372 -31.47 39.58 11.61
C SER A 372 -32.68 39.30 12.50
N GLY A 373 -32.43 38.66 13.65
CA GLY A 373 -33.45 38.22 14.60
C GLY A 373 -33.77 36.73 14.49
N ASP A 374 -34.41 36.20 15.54
CA ASP A 374 -34.69 34.77 15.69
C ASP A 374 -35.56 34.18 14.55
N SER A 375 -36.30 35.04 13.83
CA SER A 375 -37.11 34.69 12.64
C SER A 375 -36.78 35.54 11.40
N CYS A 376 -35.64 36.23 11.37
CA CYS A 376 -35.27 37.16 10.29
C CYS A 376 -36.26 38.31 10.06
N GLN A 377 -36.89 38.78 11.13
CA GLN A 377 -37.93 39.81 11.07
C GLN A 377 -37.38 41.24 10.93
N CYS A 378 -36.10 41.46 11.25
CA CYS A 378 -35.52 42.81 11.34
C CYS A 378 -34.67 43.15 10.11
N ASP A 379 -34.96 44.30 9.48
CA ASP A 379 -34.12 44.85 8.41
C ASP A 379 -32.97 45.66 9.03
N GLN A 380 -31.73 45.27 8.74
CA GLN A 380 -30.51 45.95 9.18
C GLN A 380 -29.93 46.89 8.11
N ARG A 381 -30.60 47.03 6.96
CA ARG A 381 -30.19 47.99 5.91
C ARG A 381 -30.74 49.39 6.17
N GLY A 382 -31.61 49.53 7.19
CA GLY A 382 -32.15 50.81 7.66
C GLY A 382 -31.21 51.55 8.64
N THR A 383 -31.70 52.66 9.17
CA THR A 383 -31.05 53.46 10.22
C THR A 383 -31.03 52.71 11.56
N GLU A 384 -30.09 53.05 12.47
CA GLU A 384 -30.05 52.48 13.83
C GLU A 384 -31.38 52.67 14.60
N ALA A 385 -32.13 53.74 14.30
CA ALA A 385 -33.44 53.98 14.88
C ALA A 385 -34.49 52.93 14.44
N GLU A 386 -34.45 52.52 13.18
CA GLU A 386 -35.34 51.48 12.62
C GLU A 386 -34.99 50.09 13.15
N ALA A 387 -33.71 49.81 13.40
CA ALA A 387 -33.24 48.55 13.98
C ALA A 387 -33.72 48.31 15.43
N CYS A 388 -34.14 49.36 16.14
CA CYS A 388 -34.64 49.30 17.53
C CYS A 388 -36.16 49.31 17.66
N GLY A 389 -36.90 49.39 16.56
CA GLY A 389 -38.35 49.19 16.55
C GLY A 389 -39.19 50.25 17.29
N THR A 390 -38.69 51.46 17.50
CA THR A 390 -39.51 52.57 18.07
C THR A 390 -39.35 53.85 17.25
N GLU A 391 -40.46 54.57 17.00
CA GLU A 391 -40.44 55.89 16.33
C GLU A 391 -39.57 56.93 17.08
N ALA A 392 -39.24 56.67 18.35
CA ALA A 392 -38.36 57.51 19.17
C ALA A 392 -36.87 57.11 19.13
N GLY A 393 -36.50 56.00 18.47
CA GLY A 393 -35.12 55.55 18.32
C GLY A 393 -34.38 55.42 19.66
N TYR A 394 -34.87 54.57 20.57
CA TYR A 394 -34.16 54.32 21.84
C TYR A 394 -32.72 53.87 21.56
N ARG A 395 -31.76 54.73 21.88
CA ARG A 395 -30.32 54.44 21.76
C ARG A 395 -29.76 54.13 23.14
N PRO A 396 -29.32 52.89 23.41
CA PRO A 396 -28.63 52.58 24.66
C PRO A 396 -27.37 53.44 24.76
N ALA A 397 -27.22 54.20 25.85
CA ALA A 397 -26.05 55.07 26.05
C ALA A 397 -24.74 54.27 26.16
N HIS A 398 -24.85 52.99 26.54
CA HIS A 398 -23.71 52.09 26.80
C HIS A 398 -23.82 50.78 26.03
N GLY A 399 -24.31 50.83 24.79
CA GLY A 399 -24.39 49.68 23.90
C GLY A 399 -24.72 50.08 22.48
N ASN A 400 -24.92 49.08 21.61
CA ASN A 400 -25.57 49.28 20.34
C ASN A 400 -26.87 48.45 20.30
N CYS A 401 -27.85 48.86 19.52
CA CYS A 401 -29.13 48.18 19.46
C CYS A 401 -29.32 47.49 18.10
N SER A 402 -29.76 46.24 18.15
CA SER A 402 -29.87 45.37 16.99
C SER A 402 -31.13 44.50 17.12
N CYS A 403 -32.06 44.66 16.19
CA CYS A 403 -33.31 43.89 16.13
C CYS A 403 -34.13 43.93 17.43
N GLY A 404 -34.32 45.14 17.99
CA GLY A 404 -35.09 45.36 19.22
C GLY A 404 -34.45 44.84 20.51
N LYS A 405 -33.18 44.39 20.47
CA LYS A 405 -32.38 44.02 21.64
C LYS A 405 -31.14 44.91 21.73
N CYS A 406 -30.78 45.35 22.94
CA CYS A 406 -29.55 46.10 23.17
C CYS A 406 -28.37 45.15 23.42
N VAL A 407 -27.26 45.36 22.71
CA VAL A 407 -25.98 44.72 22.91
C VAL A 407 -25.09 45.68 23.70
N CYS A 408 -24.93 45.41 24.99
CA CYS A 408 -24.23 46.30 25.90
C CYS A 408 -22.70 46.21 25.76
N THR A 409 -22.02 47.33 26.01
CA THR A 409 -20.57 47.35 26.25
C THR A 409 -20.22 46.50 27.47
N SER A 410 -18.97 46.02 27.55
CA SER A 410 -18.55 44.98 28.51
C SER A 410 -18.86 45.29 29.98
N GLU A 411 -18.90 46.57 30.35
CA GLU A 411 -19.14 47.08 31.71
C GLU A 411 -20.65 47.14 32.09
N PHE A 412 -21.56 47.05 31.11
CA PHE A 412 -23.00 47.30 31.30
C PHE A 412 -23.87 46.08 30.97
N SER A 413 -25.07 46.01 31.55
CA SER A 413 -26.08 44.96 31.35
C SER A 413 -27.52 45.52 31.43
N GLY A 414 -28.51 44.65 31.29
CA GLY A 414 -29.93 45.01 31.27
C GLY A 414 -30.48 45.20 29.85
N ILE A 415 -31.81 45.20 29.71
CA ILE A 415 -32.53 45.24 28.42
C ILE A 415 -32.18 46.50 27.60
N ALA A 416 -31.81 47.57 28.29
CA ALA A 416 -31.52 48.88 27.74
C ALA A 416 -30.05 49.32 27.91
N CYS A 417 -29.19 48.45 28.48
CA CYS A 417 -27.78 48.74 28.81
C CYS A 417 -27.53 49.86 29.82
N ASP A 418 -28.49 50.14 30.69
CA ASP A 418 -28.40 51.25 31.65
C ASP A 418 -27.80 50.84 33.00
N CYS A 419 -27.53 49.54 33.20
CA CYS A 419 -27.03 49.00 34.47
C CYS A 419 -25.54 48.71 34.40
N LEU A 420 -24.74 49.29 35.30
CA LEU A 420 -23.34 48.89 35.50
C LEU A 420 -23.29 47.53 36.20
N LYS A 421 -22.51 46.59 35.64
CA LYS A 421 -22.33 45.24 36.23
C LYS A 421 -21.69 45.27 37.62
N SER A 422 -20.97 46.33 37.95
CA SER A 422 -20.35 46.54 39.27
C SER A 422 -21.36 46.99 40.34
N ASP A 423 -22.55 47.43 39.95
CA ASP A 423 -23.59 47.88 40.87
C ASP A 423 -24.41 46.68 41.39
N LYS A 424 -24.33 46.42 42.69
CA LYS A 424 -25.04 45.32 43.38
C LYS A 424 -26.56 45.53 43.45
N MET A 425 -27.06 46.74 43.16
CA MET A 425 -28.49 47.05 43.11
C MET A 425 -29.12 46.69 41.75
N CYS A 426 -28.31 46.52 40.71
CA CYS A 426 -28.77 46.05 39.39
C CYS A 426 -29.04 44.54 39.43
N ARG A 427 -30.31 44.15 39.61
CA ARG A 427 -30.74 42.74 39.48
C ARG A 427 -30.88 42.38 38.01
N ASP A 428 -29.94 41.58 37.53
CA ASP A 428 -29.93 41.02 36.18
C ASP A 428 -31.08 40.01 36.01
N TYR A 429 -32.20 40.44 35.41
CA TYR A 429 -33.35 39.56 35.14
C TYR A 429 -33.11 38.60 33.96
N ASN A 430 -31.95 38.65 33.31
CA ASN A 430 -31.59 37.73 32.23
C ASN A 430 -30.38 36.87 32.58
N ARG A 431 -30.50 36.03 33.62
CA ARG A 431 -29.80 34.73 33.61
C ARG A 431 -30.52 33.79 32.64
N VAL A 432 -30.52 34.12 31.35
CA VAL A 432 -30.58 33.07 30.34
C VAL A 432 -29.25 32.37 30.47
N SER A 433 -29.31 31.12 30.94
CA SER A 433 -28.22 30.17 30.90
C SER A 433 -27.57 30.23 29.50
N THR A 434 -26.46 30.95 29.37
CA THR A 434 -25.49 30.65 28.33
C THR A 434 -24.99 29.28 28.70
N SER A 435 -25.57 28.24 28.08
CA SER A 435 -24.89 26.96 27.97
C SER A 435 -23.53 27.31 27.37
N ARG A 436 -22.49 27.28 28.21
CA ARG A 436 -21.15 27.01 27.70
C ARG A 436 -21.35 25.76 26.85
N VAL A 437 -21.18 25.91 25.55
CA VAL A 437 -20.76 24.78 24.73
C VAL A 437 -19.39 24.45 25.29
N ASP A 438 -19.41 23.63 26.34
CA ASP A 438 -18.22 23.07 26.95
C ASP A 438 -17.44 22.47 25.80
N GLY A 439 -16.17 22.87 25.66
CA GLY A 439 -15.32 22.41 24.58
C GLY A 439 -15.27 20.89 24.62
N ARG A 440 -16.12 20.25 23.81
CA ARG A 440 -16.29 18.80 23.86
C ARG A 440 -14.96 18.19 23.45
N ARG A 441 -14.49 17.28 24.29
CA ARG A 441 -13.41 16.36 23.93
C ARG A 441 -13.72 15.77 22.56
N PRO A 442 -12.75 15.68 21.65
CA PRO A 442 -12.97 15.04 20.36
C PRO A 442 -13.54 13.64 20.62
N LYS A 443 -14.76 13.39 20.13
CA LYS A 443 -15.40 12.09 20.22
C LYS A 443 -14.74 11.20 19.19
N THR A 444 -14.08 10.15 19.63
CA THR A 444 -13.51 9.15 18.74
C THR A 444 -14.64 8.28 18.21
N SER A 445 -14.95 8.40 16.91
CA SER A 445 -15.78 7.40 16.24
C SER A 445 -14.89 6.22 15.90
N VAL A 446 -15.29 5.01 16.29
CA VAL A 446 -14.56 3.79 15.98
C VAL A 446 -15.39 2.92 15.05
N ILE A 447 -14.84 2.59 13.88
CA ILE A 447 -15.46 1.67 12.93
C ILE A 447 -14.77 0.32 13.06
N PHE A 448 -15.52 -0.74 13.35
CA PHE A 448 -15.05 -2.11 13.35
C PHE A 448 -15.49 -2.81 12.07
N ILE A 449 -14.54 -3.39 11.34
CA ILE A 449 -14.85 -4.24 10.18
C ILE A 449 -14.25 -5.62 10.41
N ASN A 450 -15.10 -6.64 10.34
CA ASN A 450 -14.70 -8.03 10.50
C ASN A 450 -14.53 -8.70 9.14
N PHE A 451 -13.35 -9.27 8.92
CA PHE A 451 -12.99 -10.01 7.73
C PHE A 451 -12.68 -11.45 8.09
N THR A 452 -13.06 -12.36 7.21
CA THR A 452 -12.67 -13.76 7.30
C THR A 452 -11.85 -14.12 6.08
N GLN A 453 -10.68 -14.73 6.33
CA GLN A 453 -9.78 -15.15 5.27
C GLN A 453 -9.35 -16.61 5.48
N SER A 454 -9.34 -17.34 4.37
CA SER A 454 -8.73 -18.67 4.29
C SER A 454 -7.29 -18.57 3.78
N ALA A 455 -6.44 -19.48 4.22
CA ALA A 455 -5.08 -19.56 3.69
C ALA A 455 -5.02 -20.22 2.29
N LEU A 456 -6.15 -20.70 1.75
CA LEU A 456 -6.25 -21.26 0.41
C LEU A 456 -6.35 -20.17 -0.65
N ALA A 457 -5.49 -20.24 -1.67
CA ALA A 457 -5.45 -19.24 -2.74
C ALA A 457 -6.66 -19.27 -3.71
N THR A 458 -7.54 -20.26 -3.56
CA THR A 458 -8.77 -20.41 -4.34
C THR A 458 -10.00 -19.88 -3.61
N GLU A 459 -9.89 -19.57 -2.32
CA GLU A 459 -11.00 -19.09 -1.49
C GLU A 459 -10.91 -17.58 -1.27
N SER A 460 -12.07 -16.91 -1.34
CA SER A 460 -12.18 -15.46 -1.31
C SER A 460 -12.20 -14.86 0.09
N VAL A 461 -11.66 -13.64 0.22
CA VAL A 461 -11.88 -12.77 1.38
C VAL A 461 -13.38 -12.48 1.51
N SER A 462 -13.96 -12.64 2.70
CA SER A 462 -15.34 -12.22 2.97
C SER A 462 -15.41 -11.17 4.07
N VAL A 463 -16.20 -10.12 3.84
CA VAL A 463 -16.58 -9.15 4.86
C VAL A 463 -17.79 -9.72 5.61
N GLU A 464 -17.64 -9.94 6.92
CA GLU A 464 -18.73 -10.50 7.73
C GLU A 464 -19.65 -9.41 8.27
N SER A 465 -19.08 -8.30 8.73
CA SER A 465 -19.84 -7.19 9.30
C SER A 465 -19.01 -5.90 9.31
N ALA A 466 -19.70 -4.77 9.24
CA ALA A 466 -19.16 -3.45 9.53
C ALA A 466 -20.05 -2.80 10.59
N VAL A 467 -19.47 -2.39 11.71
CA VAL A 467 -20.18 -1.76 12.83
C VAL A 467 -19.53 -0.43 13.12
N VAL A 468 -20.31 0.64 13.07
CA VAL A 468 -19.89 1.97 13.51
C VAL A 468 -20.32 2.14 14.96
N THR A 469 -19.36 2.20 15.87
CA THR A 469 -19.62 2.58 17.26
C THR A 469 -19.26 4.05 17.42
N GLN A 470 -20.28 4.87 17.62
CA GLN A 470 -20.14 6.26 18.02
C GLN A 470 -20.47 6.34 19.51
N ASP A 471 -19.63 7.02 20.30
CA ASP A 471 -20.05 7.51 21.61
C ASP A 471 -21.11 8.61 21.39
N SER A 472 -22.34 8.15 21.16
CA SER A 472 -23.50 8.99 20.87
C SER A 472 -24.01 9.63 22.15
N VAL A 473 -23.50 10.81 22.47
CA VAL A 473 -24.25 11.80 23.26
C VAL A 473 -24.10 13.17 22.63
N GLU A 474 -24.82 13.43 21.54
CA GLU A 474 -25.80 14.51 21.58
C GLU A 474 -26.68 14.47 20.34
N ARG A 475 -27.95 14.11 20.58
CA ARG A 475 -29.07 14.82 19.97
C ARG A 475 -28.70 16.30 19.98
N CYS A 476 -28.82 16.98 18.84
CA CYS A 476 -28.97 18.44 18.86
C CYS A 476 -30.09 18.73 19.87
N VAL A 477 -29.72 19.21 21.05
CA VAL A 477 -30.65 19.45 22.16
C VAL A 477 -31.45 20.68 21.75
N THR A 478 -32.57 20.45 21.08
CA THR A 478 -33.68 21.40 21.12
C THR A 478 -34.28 21.30 22.52
N ASN A 479 -33.72 22.06 23.46
CA ASN A 479 -34.51 22.55 24.58
C ASN A 479 -35.51 23.53 23.98
N VAL A 480 -36.68 23.02 23.63
CA VAL A 480 -37.88 23.83 23.43
C VAL A 480 -38.68 23.65 24.71
N LEU A 481 -38.81 24.73 25.49
CA LEU A 481 -39.83 24.85 26.52
C LEU A 481 -41.21 24.90 25.86
#